data_AF-M7WTF0-F1
#
_entry.id   AF-M7WTF0-F1
#
_cell.length_a   1.000
_cell.length_b   1.000
_cell.length_c   1.000
_cell.angle_alpha   90.00
_cell.angle_beta   90.00
_cell.angle_gamma   90.00
#
_symmetry.space_group_name_H-M   'P 1'
#
loop_
_entity.id
_entity.type
_entity.pdbx_description
1 polymer ?
#
loop_
_entity_poly.entity_id
_entity_poly.type
_entity_poly.pdbx_seq_one_letter_code
_entity_poly.pdbx_strand_id
1 'polypeptide(L)' 'MSTNNKVTVIDCHGHVLGRVASVVAKHLLLGQKFVLVRCEDLQVCGTLKMRLVQWELYQRKR' A
#
# COMPACT_ATOMS: atom_id res chain seq x y z
N MET A 1 -21.66 -17.44 -12.62
CA MET A 1 -20.57 -16.53 -12.18
C MET A 1 -20.30 -16.82 -10.71
N SER A 2 -19.17 -17.45 -10.39
CA SER A 2 -18.79 -17.68 -8.99
C SER A 2 -18.49 -16.31 -8.37
N THR A 3 -19.37 -15.83 -7.50
CA THR A 3 -19.09 -14.69 -6.62
C THR A 3 -18.15 -15.19 -5.54
N ASN A 4 -16.87 -15.29 -5.90
CA ASN A 4 -15.78 -15.60 -4.98
C ASN A 4 -15.63 -14.40 -4.04
N ASN A 5 -16.53 -14.30 -3.05
CA ASN A 5 -16.59 -13.26 -2.03
C ASN A 5 -15.48 -13.49 -0.98
N LYS A 6 -14.34 -14.02 -1.43
CA LYS A 6 -13.18 -14.33 -0.64
C LYS A 6 -12.35 -13.07 -0.52
N VAL A 7 -12.25 -12.57 0.71
CA VAL A 7 -11.37 -11.46 1.05
C VAL A 7 -9.94 -11.99 1.06
N THR A 8 -9.07 -11.38 0.27
CA THR A 8 -7.63 -11.71 0.27
C THR A 8 -6.94 -10.87 1.32
N VAL A 9 -6.35 -11.52 2.32
CA VAL A 9 -5.56 -10.88 3.37
C VAL A 9 -4.10 -10.88 2.96
N ILE A 10 -3.46 -9.71 2.97
CA ILE A 10 -2.05 -9.51 2.62
C ILE A 10 -1.33 -8.99 3.87
N ASP A 11 -0.29 -9.71 4.28
CA ASP A 11 0.66 -9.22 5.29
C ASP A 11 1.66 -8.27 4.62
N CYS A 12 1.81 -7.07 5.16
CA CYS A 12 2.61 -6.01 4.54
C CYS A 12 4.09 -6.01 4.96
N HIS A 13 4.52 -6.95 5.80
CA HIS A 13 5.90 -7.02 6.25
C HIS A 13 6.90 -7.34 5.14
N GLY A 14 7.96 -6.54 5.03
CA GLY A 14 9.00 -6.69 4.01
C GLY A 14 8.56 -6.28 2.60
N HIS A 15 7.35 -5.72 2.46
CA HIS A 15 6.86 -5.23 1.19
C HIS A 15 7.18 -3.75 0.98
N VAL A 16 7.36 -3.37 -0.30
CA VAL A 16 7.58 -1.97 -0.68
C VAL A 16 6.25 -1.28 -0.96
N LEU A 17 5.98 -0.15 -0.28
CA LEU A 17 4.70 0.57 -0.34
C LEU A 17 4.22 0.88 -1.76
N GLY A 18 5.07 1.44 -2.61
CA GLY A 18 4.70 1.76 -3.99
C GLY A 18 4.38 0.52 -4.83
N ARG A 19 5.07 -0.61 -4.58
CA ARG A 19 4.87 -1.85 -5.33
C ARG A 19 3.56 -2.52 -4.96
N VAL A 20 3.28 -2.64 -3.66
CA VAL A 20 2.01 -3.21 -3.17
C VAL A 20 0.84 -2.35 -3.61
N ALA A 21 0.94 -1.03 -3.49
CA ALA A 21 -0.13 -0.12 -3.89
C ALA A 21 -0.53 -0.29 -5.37
N SER A 22 0.43 -0.42 -6.29
CA SER A 22 0.14 -0.61 -7.71
C SER A 22 -0.59 -1.93 -8.01
N VAL A 23 -0.11 -3.04 -7.40
CA VAL A 23 -0.72 -4.36 -7.59
C VAL A 23 -2.13 -4.39 -6.99
N VAL A 24 -2.30 -3.87 -5.78
CA VAL A 24 -3.59 -3.82 -5.09
C VAL A 24 -4.57 -2.94 -5.84
N ALA A 25 -4.14 -1.79 -6.37
CA ALA A 25 -4.99 -0.91 -7.18
C ALA A 25 -5.55 -1.62 -8.42
N LYS A 26 -4.72 -2.39 -9.14
CA LYS A 26 -5.18 -3.15 -10.32
C LYS A 26 -6.25 -4.18 -9.94
N HIS A 27 -6.05 -4.93 -8.87
CA HIS A 27 -6.99 -5.96 -8.47
C HIS A 27 -8.28 -5.40 -7.85
N LEU A 28 -8.21 -4.23 -7.20
CA LEU A 28 -9.38 -3.47 -6.77
C LEU A 28 -10.28 -3.10 -7.97
N LEU A 29 -9.70 -2.64 -9.08
CA LEU A 29 -10.44 -2.34 -10.31
C LEU A 29 -11.07 -3.58 -10.96
N LEU A 30 -10.46 -4.76 -10.77
CA LEU A 30 -11.03 -6.05 -11.19
C LEU A 30 -12.14 -6.57 -10.26
N GLY A 31 -12.50 -5.81 -9.22
CA GLY A 31 -13.60 -6.12 -8.30
C GLY A 31 -13.23 -7.09 -7.17
N GLN A 32 -11.93 -7.32 -6.93
CA GLN A 32 -11.46 -8.13 -5.80
C GLN A 32 -11.40 -7.30 -4.52
N LYS A 33 -11.74 -7.93 -3.38
CA LYS A 33 -11.68 -7.31 -2.05
C LYS A 33 -10.40 -7.72 -1.33
N PHE A 34 -9.69 -6.75 -0.77
CA PHE A 34 -8.41 -6.96 -0.07
C PHE A 34 -8.44 -6.37 1.35
N VAL A 35 -7.67 -6.99 2.24
CA VAL A 35 -7.34 -6.45 3.56
C VAL A 35 -5.83 -6.47 3.71
N LEU A 36 -5.25 -5.31 3.97
CA LEU A 36 -3.82 -5.13 4.23
C LEU A 36 -3.61 -5.09 5.75
N VAL A 37 -2.72 -5.94 6.25
CA VAL A 37 -2.41 -6.08 7.69
C VAL A 37 -0.95 -5.70 7.93
N ARG A 38 -0.64 -5.17 9.12
CA ARG A 38 0.71 -4.72 9.53
C ARG A 38 1.28 -3.64 8.63
N CYS A 39 0.52 -2.57 8.44
CA CYS A 39 0.92 -1.47 7.56
C CYS A 39 2.15 -0.69 8.07
N GLU A 40 2.50 -0.85 9.35
CA GLU A 40 3.67 -0.28 10.01
C GLU A 40 5.00 -0.87 9.52
N ASP A 41 5.01 -2.13 9.06
CA ASP A 41 6.22 -2.84 8.61
C ASP A 41 6.52 -2.60 7.11
N LEU A 42 5.77 -1.72 6.45
CA LEU A 42 6.02 -1.40 5.04
C LEU A 42 7.35 -0.69 4.87
N GLN A 43 8.15 -1.25 3.97
CA GLN A 43 9.36 -0.64 3.53
C GLN A 43 9.06 0.40 2.47
N VAL A 44 9.78 1.49 2.51
CA VAL A 44 9.75 2.47 1.43
C VAL A 44 11.19 2.89 1.18
N CYS A 45 11.56 2.97 -0.09
CA CYS A 45 12.94 3.22 -0.50
C CYS A 45 13.41 4.63 -0.12
N GLY A 46 14.73 4.77 0.11
CA GLY A 46 15.37 6.03 0.48
C GLY A 46 15.61 6.17 1.99
N THR A 47 16.38 7.20 2.35
CA THR A 47 16.71 7.47 3.75
C THR A 47 15.53 8.11 4.49
N LEU A 48 15.50 7.96 5.82
CA LEU A 48 14.46 8.57 6.66
C LEU A 48 14.36 10.09 6.45
N LYS A 49 15.51 10.78 6.35
CA LYS A 49 15.57 12.23 6.13
C LYS A 49 14.87 12.64 4.83
N MET A 50 15.08 11.90 3.74
CA MET A 50 14.42 12.19 2.45
C MET A 50 12.90 12.06 2.57
N ARG A 51 12.41 11.04 3.29
CA ARG A 51 10.96 10.85 3.47
C ARG A 51 10.33 11.94 4.33
N LEU A 52 11.00 12.36 5.38
CA LEU A 52 10.52 13.45 6.23
C LEU A 52 10.38 14.75 5.42
N VAL A 53 11.37 15.08 4.58
CA VAL A 53 11.29 16.26 3.70
C VAL A 53 10.13 16.14 2.71
N GLN A 54 9.95 14.97 2.06
CA GLN A 54 8.83 14.75 1.14
C GLN A 54 7.48 14.86 1.85
N TRP A 55 7.39 14.35 3.07
CA TRP A 55 6.19 14.44 3.91
C TRP A 55 5.89 15.89 4.29
N GLU A 56 6.90 16.65 4.71
CA GLU A 56 6.76 18.07 5.03
C GLU A 56 6.32 18.89 3.80
N LEU A 57 6.92 18.63 2.63
CA LEU A 57 6.50 19.25 1.37
C LEU A 57 5.04 18.93 1.03
N TYR A 58 4.58 17.70 1.29
CA TYR A 58 3.17 17.33 1.12
C TYR A 58 2.25 18.09 2.09
N GLN A 59 2.62 18.23 3.36
CA GLN A 59 1.83 18.98 4.35
C GLN A 59 1.69 20.46 4.00
N ARG A 60 2.70 21.05 3.36
CA ARG A 60 2.71 22.45 2.91
C ARG A 60 1.83 22.73 1.68
N LYS A 61 1.32 21.70 0.97
CA LYS A 61 0.45 21.87 -0.21
C LYS A 61 -0.99 22.28 0.13
N ARG A 62 -1.24 22.61 1.41
CA ARG A 62 -2.56 22.98 1.92
C ARG A 62 -2.73 24.49 1.96
#